data_AF-A0A350D0D9-F1
#
_entry.id   AF-A0A350D0D9-F1
#
_cell.length_a   1.000
_cell.length_b   1.000
_cell.length_c   1.000
_cell.angle_alpha   90.00
_cell.angle_beta   90.00
_cell.angle_gamma   90.00
#
_symmetry.space_group_name_H-M   'P 1'
#
loop_
_entity.id
_entity.type
_entity.pdbx_description
1 polymer ?
#
loop_
_entity_poly.entity_id
_entity_poly.type
_entity_poly.pdbx_seq_one_letter_code
_entity_poly.pdbx_strand_id
1 'polypeptide(L)'
;MKEIELSSLATGVPIIELSLGVKEALRTFEEYGIYDFLVVVKDNKPVGIVYKFDLINAQQRPNLIVGDLVHPVMKLKNVVIKSDELVYLLDFFNFSKSPILLI
;
A
#
# COMPACT_ATOMS: atom_id res chain seq x y z
N MET A 1 -26.85 4.97 -16.87
CA MET A 1 -26.25 4.94 -15.50
C MET A 1 -24.77 5.23 -15.65
N LYS A 2 -24.15 5.91 -14.68
CA LYS A 2 -22.72 6.21 -14.74
C LYS A 2 -21.95 5.01 -14.18
N GLU A 3 -21.03 4.49 -14.98
CA GLU A 3 -20.11 3.45 -14.56
C GLU A 3 -18.81 4.10 -14.08
N ILE A 4 -18.16 3.49 -13.10
CA ILE A 4 -16.91 3.95 -12.49
C ILE A 4 -15.96 2.76 -12.45
N GLU A 5 -14.76 2.95 -12.99
CA GLU A 5 -13.65 2.02 -12.83
C GLU A 5 -12.95 2.33 -11.51
N LEU A 6 -12.77 1.34 -10.62
CA LEU A 6 -12.19 1.59 -9.29
C LEU A 6 -10.78 2.20 -9.35
N SER A 7 -10.01 1.90 -10.40
CA SER A 7 -8.68 2.49 -10.64
C SER A 7 -8.72 4.02 -10.69
N SER A 8 -9.83 4.63 -11.13
CA SER A 8 -9.97 6.09 -11.17
C SER A 8 -10.09 6.74 -9.79
N LEU A 9 -10.28 5.94 -8.73
CA LEU A 9 -10.37 6.40 -7.34
C LEU A 9 -9.09 6.14 -6.55
N ALA A 10 -8.10 5.46 -7.13
CA ALA A 10 -6.86 5.09 -6.45
C ALA A 10 -5.89 6.27 -6.35
N THR A 11 -5.11 6.32 -5.27
CA THR A 11 -4.18 7.42 -4.96
C THR A 11 -2.78 7.27 -5.58
N GLY A 12 -2.47 6.13 -6.20
CA GLY A 12 -1.19 5.90 -6.87
C GLY A 12 0.03 5.90 -5.93
N VAL A 13 -0.04 5.17 -4.81
CA VAL A 13 1.06 5.09 -3.84
C VAL A 13 2.30 4.42 -4.47
N PRO A 14 3.52 4.96 -4.29
CA PRO A 14 4.74 4.37 -4.84
C PRO A 14 5.04 2.98 -4.26
N ILE A 15 5.84 2.22 -5.00
CA ILE A 15 6.21 0.84 -4.65
C ILE A 15 7.62 0.78 -4.06
N ILE A 16 7.88 -0.27 -3.29
CA ILE A 16 9.19 -0.60 -2.73
C ILE A 16 9.43 -2.11 -2.77
N GLU A 17 10.65 -2.54 -3.07
CA GLU A 17 10.98 -3.96 -3.18
C GLU A 17 11.09 -4.64 -1.82
N LEU A 18 10.54 -5.86 -1.71
CA LEU A 18 10.52 -6.64 -0.46
C LEU A 18 11.92 -6.94 0.09
N SER A 19 12.91 -7.15 -0.78
CA SER A 19 14.27 -7.51 -0.38
C SER A 19 15.13 -6.33 0.07
N LEU A 20 14.63 -5.10 -0.01
CA LEU A 20 15.41 -3.90 0.29
C LEU A 20 15.74 -3.81 1.79
N GLY A 21 16.95 -3.35 2.13
CA GLY A 21 17.34 -3.13 3.52
C GLY A 21 16.63 -1.93 4.16
N VAL A 22 16.47 -1.93 5.48
CA VAL A 22 15.76 -0.85 6.21
C VAL A 22 16.33 0.55 5.92
N LYS A 23 17.66 0.70 5.87
CA LYS A 23 18.30 2.01 5.61
C LYS A 23 18.06 2.52 4.19
N GLU A 24 18.07 1.63 3.21
CA GLU A 24 17.77 1.96 1.82
C GLU A 24 16.30 2.33 1.67
N ALA A 25 15.41 1.59 2.32
CA ALA A 25 13.99 1.90 2.35
C ALA A 25 13.68 3.28 2.96
N LEU A 26 14.38 3.66 4.03
CA LEU A 26 14.24 5.01 4.61
C LEU A 26 14.64 6.11 3.63
N ARG A 27 15.66 5.90 2.79
CA ARG A 27 16.04 6.85 1.73
C ARG A 27 14.95 6.96 0.67
N THR A 28 14.32 5.84 0.30
CA THR A 28 13.17 5.85 -0.62
C THR A 28 12.01 6.70 -0.07
N PHE A 29 11.78 6.70 1.25
CA PHE A 29 10.78 7.60 1.88
C PHE A 29 11.18 9.08 1.88
N GLU A 30 12.46 9.43 1.76
CA GLU A 30 12.90 10.82 1.62
C GLU A 30 12.57 11.36 0.22
N GLU A 31 12.69 10.52 -0.81
CA GLU A 31 12.32 10.85 -2.20
C GLU A 31 10.81 11.06 -2.36
N TYR A 32 10.01 10.30 -1.60
CA TYR A 32 8.55 10.31 -1.65
C TYR A 32 7.90 11.06 -0.48
N GLY A 33 8.58 12.05 0.12
CA GLY A 33 8.35 12.60 1.47
C GLY A 33 6.93 12.95 1.97
N ILE A 34 5.89 12.87 1.13
CA ILE A 34 4.47 13.01 1.51
C ILE A 34 3.82 11.69 1.98
N TYR A 35 4.40 10.52 1.70
CA TYR A 35 3.77 9.23 1.99
C TYR A 35 4.21 8.65 3.34
N ASP A 36 3.23 8.23 4.16
CA ASP A 36 3.46 7.55 5.43
C ASP A 36 3.71 6.04 5.28
N PHE A 37 3.32 5.47 4.13
CA PHE A 37 3.55 4.08 3.76
C PHE A 37 3.81 3.94 2.26
N LEU A 38 4.49 2.86 1.90
CA LEU A 38 4.71 2.46 0.51
C LEU A 38 4.15 1.06 0.26
N VAL A 39 3.80 0.77 -0.98
CA VAL A 39 3.32 -0.56 -1.38
C VAL A 39 4.52 -1.49 -1.54
N VAL A 40 4.56 -2.56 -0.76
CA VAL A 40 5.64 -3.54 -0.88
C VAL A 40 5.32 -4.51 -2.01
N VAL A 41 6.27 -4.67 -2.92
CA VAL A 41 6.17 -5.60 -4.05
C VAL A 41 7.23 -6.70 -3.94
N LYS A 42 6.88 -7.88 -4.45
CA LYS A 42 7.80 -8.99 -4.68
C LYS A 42 7.47 -9.59 -6.04
N ASP A 43 8.46 -9.70 -6.94
CA ASP A 43 8.26 -10.22 -8.30
C ASP A 43 7.11 -9.50 -9.04
N ASN A 44 7.05 -8.16 -8.94
CA ASN A 44 5.99 -7.29 -9.46
C ASN A 44 4.57 -7.54 -8.89
N LYS A 45 4.46 -8.29 -7.79
CA LYS A 45 3.18 -8.52 -7.12
C LYS A 45 3.13 -7.77 -5.81
N PRO A 46 2.07 -6.97 -5.54
CA PRO A 46 1.92 -6.32 -4.25
C PRO A 46 1.67 -7.39 -3.18
N VAL A 47 2.47 -7.33 -2.12
CA VAL A 47 2.37 -8.27 -0.98
C VAL A 47 1.76 -7.62 0.26
N GLY A 48 1.91 -6.30 0.40
CA GLY A 48 1.36 -5.53 1.50
C GLY A 48 1.84 -4.08 1.46
N ILE A 49 1.91 -3.44 2.63
CA ILE A 49 2.48 -2.11 2.79
C ILE A 49 3.57 -2.13 3.87
N VAL A 50 4.44 -1.13 3.87
CA VAL A 50 5.37 -0.86 4.98
C VAL A 50 5.21 0.59 5.40
N TYR A 51 5.10 0.83 6.71
CA TYR A 51 5.02 2.19 7.25
C TYR A 51 6.42 2.76 7.49
N LYS A 52 6.58 4.06 7.25
CA LYS A 52 7.82 4.80 7.54
C LYS A 52 8.24 4.65 9.01
N PHE A 53 7.26 4.69 9.91
CA PHE A 53 7.48 4.57 11.36
C PHE A 53 8.13 3.24 11.74
N ASP A 54 7.72 2.13 11.12
CA ASP A 54 8.28 0.80 11.39
C ASP A 54 9.75 0.73 10.98
N LEU A 55 10.09 1.32 9.84
CA LEU A 55 11.46 1.41 9.35
C LEU A 55 12.34 2.28 10.27
N ILE A 56 11.82 3.40 10.77
CA ILE A 56 12.54 4.26 11.74
C ILE A 56 12.86 3.45 13.01
N ASN A 57 11.88 2.74 13.55
CA ASN A 57 12.06 1.90 14.74
C ASN A 57 13.04 0.74 14.51
N ALA A 58 13.09 0.23 13.28
CA ALA A 58 13.97 -0.85 12.87
C ALA A 58 15.38 -0.40 12.44
N GLN A 59 15.66 0.90 12.33
CA GLN A 59 16.88 1.44 11.70
C GLN A 59 18.19 0.93 12.32
N GLN A 60 18.18 0.60 13.60
CA GLN A 60 19.34 0.08 14.34
C GLN A 60 19.55 -1.43 14.18
N ARG A 61 18.68 -2.13 13.44
CA ARG A 61 18.74 -3.58 13.21
C ARG A 61 19.22 -3.85 11.77
N PRO A 62 20.53 -4.01 11.53
CA PRO A 62 21.10 -4.06 10.18
C PRO A 62 20.70 -5.30 9.36
N ASN A 63 20.20 -6.35 10.03
CA ASN A 63 19.84 -7.61 9.37
C ASN A 63 18.38 -7.64 8.90
N LEU A 64 17.57 -6.61 9.21
CA LEU A 64 16.18 -6.55 8.78
C LEU A 64 16.05 -6.01 7.37
N ILE A 65 15.11 -6.56 6.63
CA ILE A 65 14.65 -6.09 5.33
C ILE A 65 13.21 -5.58 5.41
N VAL A 66 12.76 -4.88 4.36
CA VAL A 66 11.36 -4.43 4.23
C VAL A 66 10.39 -5.60 4.42
N GLY A 67 10.72 -6.77 3.87
CA GLY A 67 9.96 -8.01 4.01
C GLY A 67 9.60 -8.41 5.44
N ASP A 68 10.45 -8.10 6.41
CA ASP A 68 10.23 -8.44 7.82
C ASP A 68 9.23 -7.49 8.52
N LEU A 69 8.93 -6.35 7.87
CA LEU A 69 8.09 -5.26 8.39
C LEU A 69 6.80 -5.07 7.58
N VAL A 70 6.50 -6.01 6.67
CA VAL A 70 5.31 -5.92 5.81
C VAL A 70 4.04 -6.10 6.62
N HIS A 71 3.08 -5.21 6.41
CA HIS A 71 1.70 -5.35 6.86
C HIS A 71 0.86 -5.86 5.69
N PRO A 72 0.33 -7.10 5.75
CA PRO A 72 -0.64 -7.58 4.78
C PRO A 72 -1.91 -6.73 4.85
N VAL A 73 -2.42 -6.36 3.69
CA VAL A 73 -3.65 -5.58 3.57
C VAL A 73 -4.60 -6.22 2.57
N MET A 74 -5.87 -5.85 2.64
CA MET A 74 -6.87 -6.32 1.71
C MET A 74 -6.50 -5.94 0.27
N LYS A 75 -6.68 -6.89 -0.65
CA LYS A 75 -6.51 -6.68 -2.08
C LYS A 75 -7.86 -6.76 -2.75
N LEU A 76 -8.20 -5.76 -3.54
CA LEU A 76 -9.43 -5.69 -4.31
C LEU A 76 -9.07 -5.67 -5.78
N LYS A 77 -9.76 -6.47 -6.59
CA LYS A 77 -9.55 -6.43 -8.04
C LYS A 77 -10.11 -5.14 -8.61
N ASN A 78 -9.42 -4.57 -9.58
CA ASN A 78 -9.99 -3.50 -10.38
C ASN A 78 -11.23 -4.02 -11.12
N VAL A 79 -12.34 -3.30 -10.95
CA VAL A 79 -13.63 -3.62 -11.56
C VAL A 79 -14.33 -2.35 -11.99
N VAL A 80 -15.21 -2.48 -12.97
CA VAL A 80 -16.15 -1.43 -13.36
C VAL A 80 -17.46 -1.70 -12.63
N ILE A 81 -17.93 -0.71 -11.87
CA ILE A 81 -19.16 -0.80 -11.08
C ILE A 81 -20.09 0.34 -11.42
N LYS A 82 -21.37 0.18 -11.08
CA LYS A 82 -22.32 1.29 -11.20
C LYS A 82 -22.15 2.26 -10.04
N SER A 83 -22.50 3.52 -10.28
CA SER A 83 -22.36 4.58 -9.28
C SER A 83 -23.16 4.36 -7.99
N ASP A 84 -24.30 3.67 -8.07
CA ASP A 84 -25.13 3.28 -6.93
C ASP A 84 -24.52 2.11 -6.13
N GLU A 85 -23.85 1.19 -6.80
CA GLU A 85 -23.13 0.07 -6.17
C GLU A 85 -21.87 0.54 -5.40
N LEU A 86 -21.26 1.65 -5.83
CA LEU A 86 -20.09 2.24 -5.15
C LEU A 86 -20.39 2.63 -3.70
N VAL A 87 -21.60 3.08 -3.38
CA VAL A 87 -21.96 3.50 -2.02
C VAL A 87 -21.80 2.33 -1.03
N TYR A 88 -22.28 1.15 -1.39
CA TYR A 88 -22.14 -0.04 -0.56
C TYR A 88 -20.69 -0.48 -0.37
N LEU A 89 -19.84 -0.28 -1.39
CA LEU A 89 -18.41 -0.54 -1.29
C LEU A 89 -17.71 0.45 -0.37
N LEU A 90 -18.06 1.74 -0.44
CA LEU A 90 -17.50 2.76 0.46
C LEU A 90 -17.89 2.49 1.92
N ASP A 91 -19.12 2.05 2.17
CA ASP A 91 -19.55 1.64 3.51
C ASP A 91 -18.71 0.45 4.01
N PHE A 92 -18.45 -0.53 3.15
CA PHE A 92 -17.57 -1.65 3.47
C PHE A 92 -16.13 -1.19 3.75
N PHE A 93 -15.58 -0.26 2.95
CA PHE A 93 -14.22 0.26 3.16
C PHE A 93 -14.10 1.03 4.48
N ASN A 94 -15.15 1.74 4.91
CA ASN A 94 -15.15 2.46 6.19
C ASN A 94 -15.04 1.54 7.42
N PHE A 95 -15.36 0.25 7.30
CA PHE A 95 -15.13 -0.71 8.40
C PHE A 95 -13.66 -1.04 8.61
N SER A 96 -12.81 -0.88 7.58
CA SER A 96 -11.37 -1.16 7.69
C SER A 96 -10.57 0.13 7.83
N LYS A 97 -9.81 0.25 8.92
CA LYS A 97 -8.85 1.35 9.09
C LYS A 97 -7.55 1.16 8.30
N SER A 98 -7.34 -0.02 7.70
CA SER A 98 -6.16 -0.29 6.90
C SER A 98 -6.37 0.13 5.45
N PRO A 99 -5.31 0.55 4.73
CA PRO A 99 -5.38 0.76 3.29
C PRO A 99 -5.88 -0.49 2.55
N ILE A 100 -6.46 -0.27 1.37
CA ILE A 100 -6.86 -1.33 0.43
C ILE A 100 -6.00 -1.18 -0.81
N LEU A 101 -5.40 -2.28 -1.26
CA LEU A 101 -4.63 -2.31 -2.51
C LEU A 101 -5.54 -2.73 -3.65
N LEU A 102 -5.64 -1.90 -4.67
CA LEU A 102 -6.27 -2.27 -5.92
C LEU A 102 -5.27 -3.05 -6.79
N ILE A 103 -5.69 -4.19 -7.34
CA ILE A 103 -4.86 -5.11 -8.15
C ILE A 103 -5.53 -5.53 -9.46
#